data_AF-A0A8T3QGS5-F1
#
_entry.id   AF-A0A8T3QGS5-F1
#
_cell.length_a   1.000
_cell.length_b   1.000
_cell.length_c   1.000
_cell.angle_alpha   90.00
_cell.angle_beta   90.00
_cell.angle_gamma   90.00
#
_symmetry.space_group_name_H-M   'P 1'
#
loop_
_entity.id
_entity.type
_entity.pdbx_description
1 polymer ?
#
loop_
_entity_poly.entity_id
_entity_poly.type
_entity_poly.pdbx_seq_one_letter_code
_entity_poly.pdbx_strand_id
1 'polypeptide(L)'
;MDIMGIRIPTVIEDNVARRCDGCLQVIAGTPWRINLLDSVATEIAAPWTDTLAVNPGPFEFHSDDACVRRWLASRDFLFCRKGRVREIMRPIPIPSADGSSLRWGVCDGIHRDDHELVPA
;
A
#
# COMPACT_ATOMS: atom_id res chain seq x y z
N MET A 1 -23.50 18.76 24.54
CA MET A 1 -24.31 19.97 24.27
C MET A 1 -25.68 19.72 24.86
N ASP A 2 -26.25 20.66 25.61
CA ASP A 2 -27.57 20.50 26.22
C ASP A 2 -28.61 21.25 25.39
N ILE A 3 -29.57 20.52 24.82
CA ILE A 3 -30.73 21.07 24.12
C ILE A 3 -31.96 20.65 24.91
N MET A 4 -32.73 21.62 25.42
CA MET A 4 -33.98 21.40 26.16
C MET A 4 -33.87 20.43 27.37
N GLY A 5 -32.74 20.45 28.09
CA GLY A 5 -32.53 19.62 29.29
C GLY A 5 -32.22 18.15 29.01
N ILE A 6 -32.05 17.77 27.75
CA ILE A 6 -31.56 16.46 27.35
C ILE A 6 -30.07 16.59 27.05
N ARG A 7 -29.26 15.86 27.82
CA ARG A 7 -27.81 15.76 27.57
C ARG A 7 -27.60 14.95 26.31
N ILE A 8 -27.26 15.64 25.22
CA ILE A 8 -26.81 15.00 23.99
C ILE A 8 -25.29 14.83 24.11
N PRO A 9 -24.78 13.60 24.32
CA PRO A 9 -23.36 13.34 24.16
C PRO A 9 -23.08 13.43 22.67
N THR A 10 -22.76 14.62 22.19
CA THR A 10 -22.13 14.78 20.89
C THR A 10 -20.82 14.00 20.96
N VAL A 11 -20.75 12.86 20.28
CA VAL A 11 -19.47 12.25 19.93
C VAL A 11 -18.84 13.23 18.94
N ILE A 12 -17.91 14.06 19.42
CA ILE A 12 -17.28 15.14 18.63
C ILE A 12 -16.22 14.56 17.67
N GLU A 13 -15.75 13.35 17.92
CA GLU A 13 -14.82 12.63 17.04
C GLU A 13 -15.50 11.44 16.39
N ASP A 14 -15.72 11.54 15.09
CA ASP A 14 -16.30 10.48 14.28
C ASP A 14 -15.41 9.22 14.34
N ASN A 15 -16.02 8.05 14.50
CA ASN A 15 -15.30 6.77 14.75
C ASN A 15 -14.65 6.19 13.48
N VAL A 16 -14.38 7.05 12.49
CA VAL A 16 -13.76 6.70 11.20
C VAL A 16 -12.42 7.40 11.11
N ALA A 17 -11.60 7.20 12.13
CA ALA A 17 -10.21 7.60 12.08
C ALA A 17 -9.50 6.76 11.00
N ARG A 18 -9.19 7.37 9.86
CA ARG A 18 -8.37 6.77 8.79
C ARG A 18 -7.14 6.11 9.42
N ARG A 19 -6.93 4.83 9.13
CA ARG A 19 -5.81 4.07 9.70
C ARG A 19 -4.73 3.90 8.66
N CYS A 20 -3.49 3.98 9.11
CA CYS A 20 -2.35 3.66 8.28
C CYS A 20 -2.35 2.17 7.96
N ASP A 21 -2.29 1.84 6.68
CA ASP A 21 -2.23 0.45 6.22
C ASP A 21 -1.00 -0.30 6.76
N GLY A 22 0.07 0.42 7.10
CA GLY A 22 1.33 -0.15 7.58
C GLY A 22 1.44 -0.41 9.09
N CYS A 23 0.99 0.53 9.93
CA CYS A 23 1.10 0.40 11.39
C CYS A 23 -0.25 0.28 12.10
N LEU A 24 -1.36 0.38 11.36
CA LEU A 24 -2.76 0.32 11.84
C LEU A 24 -3.14 1.40 12.85
N GLN A 25 -2.25 2.36 13.13
CA GLN A 25 -2.53 3.53 13.96
C GLN A 25 -3.32 4.58 13.18
N VAL A 26 -4.02 5.43 13.92
CA VAL A 26 -4.77 6.55 13.36
C VAL A 26 -3.83 7.54 12.66
N ILE A 27 -4.22 7.96 11.46
CA ILE A 27 -3.58 9.06 10.74
C ILE A 27 -4.23 10.37 11.19
N ALA A 28 -3.44 11.22 11.85
CA ALA A 28 -3.81 12.60 12.09
C ALA A 28 -3.55 13.44 10.83
N GLY A 29 -4.57 14.15 10.34
CA GLY A 29 -4.44 15.02 9.16
C GLY A 29 -4.62 14.30 7.82
N THR A 30 -3.84 14.71 6.82
CA THR A 30 -3.94 14.18 5.45
C THR A 30 -3.05 12.95 5.29
N PRO A 31 -3.61 11.79 4.86
CA PRO A 31 -2.81 10.59 4.62
C PRO A 31 -1.90 10.79 3.42
N TRP A 32 -0.72 10.18 3.49
CA TRP A 32 0.09 9.98 2.29
C TRP A 32 -0.47 8.79 1.52
N ARG A 33 -0.64 8.96 0.21
CA ARG A 33 -1.23 7.95 -0.66
C ARG A 33 -0.18 7.34 -1.56
N ILE A 34 -0.24 6.02 -1.69
CA ILE A 34 0.61 5.28 -2.62
C ILE A 34 -0.25 4.42 -3.53
N ASN A 35 0.08 4.49 -4.81
CA ASN A 35 -0.49 3.67 -5.87
C ASN A 35 0.60 2.76 -6.42
N LEU A 36 0.33 1.45 -6.40
CA LEU A 36 1.14 0.45 -7.07
C LEU A 36 0.67 0.33 -8.51
N LEU A 37 1.27 1.12 -9.41
CA LEU A 37 0.93 1.11 -10.81
C LEU A 37 1.77 0.07 -11.55
N ASP A 38 1.13 -1.02 -11.91
CA ASP A 38 1.68 -1.96 -12.87
C ASP A 38 1.47 -1.43 -14.30
N SER A 39 2.53 -0.95 -14.94
CA SER A 39 2.48 -0.47 -16.32
C SER A 39 2.38 -1.57 -17.37
N VAL A 40 2.54 -2.85 -16.98
CA VAL A 40 2.36 -4.02 -17.85
C VAL A 40 1.14 -4.85 -17.45
N ALA A 41 0.26 -4.32 -16.59
CA ALA A 41 -0.98 -4.97 -16.19
C ALA A 41 -1.76 -5.39 -17.44
N THR A 42 -2.14 -6.66 -17.49
CA THR A 42 -2.99 -7.17 -18.56
C THR A 42 -4.36 -6.49 -18.44
N GLU A 43 -4.89 -5.93 -19.54
CA GLU A 43 -6.22 -5.30 -19.57
C GLU A 43 -7.39 -6.29 -19.37
N ILE A 44 -7.08 -7.57 -19.13
CA ILE A 44 -8.06 -8.61 -18.86
C ILE A 44 -8.45 -8.55 -17.38
N ALA A 45 -9.74 -8.45 -17.11
CA ALA A 45 -10.26 -8.52 -15.75
C ALA A 45 -9.85 -9.84 -15.09
N ALA A 46 -9.34 -9.78 -13.86
CA ALA A 46 -9.09 -10.96 -13.06
C ALA A 46 -10.41 -11.75 -12.87
N PRO A 47 -10.38 -13.10 -12.84
CA PRO A 47 -11.52 -13.89 -12.43
C PRO A 47 -12.02 -13.44 -11.06
N TRP A 48 -13.33 -13.44 -10.84
CA TRP A 48 -13.92 -13.01 -9.56
C TRP A 48 -13.50 -13.87 -8.36
N THR A 49 -12.99 -15.07 -8.62
CA THR A 49 -12.46 -16.01 -7.61
C THR A 49 -11.01 -15.73 -7.23
N ASP A 50 -10.31 -14.89 -8.00
CA ASP A 50 -8.88 -14.68 -7.84
C ASP A 50 -8.62 -13.36 -7.11
N THR A 51 -7.64 -13.38 -6.22
CA THR A 51 -7.14 -12.15 -5.61
C THR A 51 -6.19 -11.48 -6.59
N LEU A 52 -6.42 -10.20 -6.90
CA LEU A 52 -5.47 -9.40 -7.68
C LEU A 52 -4.09 -9.46 -7.01
N ALA A 53 -3.11 -9.95 -7.75
CA ALA A 53 -1.76 -10.16 -7.24
C ALA A 53 -1.10 -8.85 -6.76
N VAL A 54 -1.42 -7.73 -7.43
CA VAL A 54 -1.11 -6.38 -7.00
C VAL A 54 -2.36 -5.52 -7.20
N ASN A 55 -3.02 -5.12 -6.11
CA ASN A 55 -4.15 -4.20 -6.19
C ASN A 55 -3.64 -2.75 -6.33
N PRO A 56 -4.00 -2.00 -7.39
CA PRO A 56 -3.45 -0.66 -7.63
C PRO A 56 -4.13 0.42 -6.77
N GLY A 57 -3.93 0.40 -5.45
CA GLY A 57 -4.20 1.53 -4.53
C GLY A 57 -5.60 2.17 -4.60
N PRO A 58 -5.78 3.36 -3.98
CA PRO A 58 -4.80 4.07 -3.16
C PRO A 58 -4.69 3.48 -1.75
N PHE A 59 -3.46 3.17 -1.34
CA PHE A 59 -3.14 2.78 0.04
C PHE A 59 -2.77 4.03 0.85
N GLU A 60 -3.23 4.12 2.10
CA GLU A 60 -3.09 5.30 2.95
C GLU A 60 -2.11 5.04 4.10
N PHE A 61 -1.11 5.91 4.23
CA PHE A 61 -0.04 5.79 5.20
C PHE A 61 0.19 7.08 5.98
N HIS A 62 0.86 6.96 7.14
CA HIS A 62 1.64 8.07 7.67
C HIS A 62 2.73 8.46 6.66
N SER A 63 3.23 9.69 6.76
CA SER A 63 4.31 10.20 5.90
C SER A 63 5.69 9.53 6.11
N ASP A 64 5.75 8.51 6.96
CA ASP A 64 6.95 7.71 7.22
C ASP A 64 7.01 6.51 6.27
N ASP A 65 8.04 6.48 5.41
CA ASP A 65 8.37 5.38 4.50
C ASP A 65 8.40 4.01 5.20
N ALA A 66 8.75 3.94 6.49
CA ALA A 66 8.77 2.68 7.22
C ALA A 66 7.37 2.08 7.39
N CYS A 67 6.30 2.88 7.37
CA CYS A 67 4.94 2.36 7.33
C CYS A 67 4.67 1.57 6.04
N VAL A 68 5.15 2.08 4.92
CA VAL A 68 4.99 1.45 3.61
C VAL A 68 5.83 0.18 3.52
N ARG A 69 7.07 0.24 4.01
CA ARG A 69 7.94 -0.94 4.10
C ARG A 69 7.34 -2.05 4.95
N ARG A 70 6.80 -1.73 6.14
CA ARG A 70 6.07 -2.69 6.99
C ARG A 70 4.88 -3.34 6.25
N TRP A 71 4.13 -2.55 5.50
CA TRP A 71 2.98 -3.01 4.72
C TRP A 71 3.36 -3.92 3.54
N LEU A 72 4.48 -3.64 2.89
CA LEU A 72 5.07 -4.51 1.85
C LEU A 72 5.54 -5.83 2.47
N ALA A 73 6.25 -5.76 3.60
CA ALA A 73 6.73 -6.94 4.30
C ALA A 73 5.58 -7.85 4.76
N SER A 74 4.46 -7.29 5.23
CA SER A 74 3.28 -8.07 5.62
C SER A 74 2.57 -8.79 4.47
N ARG A 75 2.97 -8.50 3.21
CA ARG A 75 2.47 -9.11 1.98
C ARG A 75 3.53 -9.97 1.28
N ASP A 76 4.67 -10.20 1.93
CA ASP A 76 5.84 -10.89 1.38
C ASP A 76 6.43 -10.25 0.11
N PHE A 77 6.17 -8.95 -0.07
CA PHE A 77 6.74 -8.17 -1.17
C PHE A 77 8.18 -7.78 -0.85
N LEU A 78 9.02 -7.74 -1.89
CA LEU A 78 10.39 -7.22 -1.81
C LEU A 78 10.42 -5.73 -2.12
N PHE A 79 11.40 -5.02 -1.55
CA PHE A 79 11.65 -3.61 -1.85
C PHE A 79 12.98 -3.44 -2.58
N CYS A 80 13.03 -2.58 -3.59
CA CYS A 80 14.30 -2.23 -4.23
C CYS A 80 15.08 -1.25 -3.37
N ARG A 81 16.21 -1.68 -2.78
CA ARG A 81 17.01 -0.81 -1.90
C ARG A 81 17.64 0.40 -2.60
N LYS A 82 17.71 0.38 -3.95
CA LYS A 82 18.17 1.51 -4.77
C LYS A 82 17.09 2.60 -4.95
N GLY A 83 15.83 2.28 -4.69
CA GLY A 83 14.69 3.18 -4.84
C GLY A 83 14.28 3.85 -3.52
N ARG A 84 13.35 4.79 -3.61
CA ARG A 84 12.67 5.40 -2.45
C ARG A 84 11.17 5.17 -2.51
N VAL A 85 10.48 5.32 -1.39
CA VAL A 85 9.02 5.25 -1.42
C VAL A 85 8.48 6.55 -2.03
N ARG A 86 7.51 6.41 -2.94
CA ARG A 86 6.88 7.50 -3.68
C ARG A 86 5.38 7.26 -3.80
N GLU A 87 4.65 8.30 -4.16
CA GLU A 87 3.21 8.23 -4.41
C GLU A 87 2.85 7.25 -5.54
N ILE A 88 3.74 7.08 -6.51
CA ILE A 88 3.62 6.07 -7.56
C ILE A 88 4.79 5.11 -7.42
N MET A 89 4.46 3.85 -7.14
CA MET A 89 5.40 2.74 -7.08
C MET A 89 5.10 1.76 -8.22
N ARG A 90 6.13 1.09 -8.73
CA ARG A 90 6.03 0.07 -9.77
C ARG A 90 6.25 -1.32 -9.16
N PRO A 91 5.32 -2.26 -9.35
CA PRO A 91 5.57 -3.66 -9.05
C PRO A 91 6.52 -4.27 -10.09
N ILE A 92 7.29 -5.25 -9.65
CA ILE A 92 8.27 -5.99 -10.46
C ILE A 92 7.91 -7.47 -10.31
N PRO A 93 7.46 -8.14 -11.39
CA PRO A 93 7.21 -9.57 -11.35
C PRO A 93 8.52 -10.35 -11.23
N ILE A 94 8.59 -11.28 -10.28
CA ILE A 94 9.73 -12.16 -10.06
C ILE A 94 9.25 -13.60 -10.22
N PRO A 95 9.38 -14.19 -11.42
CA PRO A 95 9.00 -15.56 -11.64
C PRO A 95 9.92 -16.51 -10.86
N SER A 96 9.37 -17.61 -10.33
CA SER A 96 10.20 -18.70 -9.83
C SER A 96 10.98 -19.37 -10.97
N ALA A 97 12.05 -20.10 -10.62
CA ALA A 97 12.92 -20.75 -11.61
C ALA A 97 12.18 -21.74 -12.53
N ASP A 98 11.10 -22.33 -12.05
CA ASP A 98 10.20 -23.25 -12.76
C ASP A 98 8.97 -22.54 -13.37
N GLY A 99 8.82 -21.23 -13.18
CA GLY A 99 7.69 -20.43 -13.66
C GLY A 99 6.34 -20.72 -12.99
N SER A 100 6.31 -21.55 -11.94
CA SER A 100 5.08 -21.99 -11.28
C SER A 100 4.49 -20.99 -10.28
N SER A 101 5.31 -20.04 -9.81
CA SER A 101 4.91 -19.05 -8.82
C SER A 101 5.49 -17.67 -9.13
N LEU A 102 4.80 -16.63 -8.66
CA LEU A 102 5.16 -15.24 -8.87
C LEU A 102 5.32 -14.53 -7.54
N ARG A 103 6.51 -13.96 -7.31
CA ARG A 103 6.74 -13.00 -6.21
C ARG A 103 6.76 -11.59 -6.77
N TRP A 104 6.58 -10.61 -5.89
CA TRP A 104 6.55 -9.21 -6.27
C TRP A 104 7.66 -8.43 -5.59
N GLY A 105 8.44 -7.70 -6.39
CA GLY A 105 9.27 -6.59 -5.94
C GLY A 105 8.54 -5.26 -6.13
N VAL A 106 8.94 -4.23 -5.40
CA VAL A 106 8.38 -2.88 -5.52
C VAL A 106 9.50 -1.83 -5.58
N CYS A 107 9.34 -0.86 -6.49
CA CYS A 107 10.36 0.13 -6.84
C CYS A 107 9.75 1.49 -7.23
N ASP A 108 10.52 2.58 -7.17
CA ASP A 108 10.08 3.90 -7.66
C ASP A 108 10.11 4.06 -9.20
N GLY A 109 10.71 3.10 -9.90
CA GLY A 109 10.83 3.08 -11.36
C GLY A 109 11.93 3.96 -11.96
N ILE A 110 12.79 4.61 -11.15
CA ILE A 110 13.81 5.54 -11.66
C ILE A 110 14.98 4.78 -12.31
N HIS A 111 15.38 3.66 -11.72
CA HIS A 111 16.56 2.89 -12.15
C HIS A 111 16.24 1.80 -13.18
N ARG A 112 15.09 1.90 -13.86
CA ARG A 112 14.65 0.96 -14.92
C ARG A 112 14.73 -0.48 -14.42
N ASP A 113 15.53 -1.34 -15.05
CA ASP A 113 15.62 -2.77 -14.73
C ASP A 113 16.74 -3.12 -13.74
N ASP A 114 17.58 -2.16 -13.33
CA ASP A 114 18.71 -2.38 -12.41
C ASP A 114 18.22 -2.43 -10.94
N HIS A 115 17.46 -3.47 -10.61
CA HIS A 115 16.87 -3.67 -9.29
C HIS A 115 17.79 -4.45 -8.35
N GLU A 116 17.86 -3.99 -7.10
CA GLU A 116 18.45 -4.75 -6.00
C GLU A 116 17.35 -5.00 -4.96
N LEU A 117 16.67 -6.14 -5.12
CA LEU A 117 15.50 -6.50 -4.33
C LEU A 117 15.91 -7.15 -3.03
N VAL A 118 15.41 -6.62 -1.92
CA VAL A 118 15.64 -7.10 -0.56
C VAL A 118 14.30 -7.26 0.16
N PRO A 119 14.22 -8.04 1.25
CA PRO A 119 13.05 -8.01 2.13
C PRO A 119 12.72 -6.56 2.53
N ALA A 120 11.43 -6.20 2.47
CA ALA A 120 10.97 -4.82 2.61
C ALA A 120 11.19 -4.22 4.01
#